data_AF-G7Y990-F1
#
_entry.id   AF-G7Y990-F1
#
_cell.length_a   1.000
_cell.length_b   1.000
_cell.length_c   1.000
_cell.angle_alpha   90.00
_cell.angle_beta   90.00
_cell.angle_gamma   90.00
#
_symmetry.space_group_name_H-M   'P 1'
#
loop_
_entity.id
_entity.type
_entity.pdbx_description
1 polymer ?
#
loop_
_entity_poly.entity_id
_entity_poly.type
_entity_poly.pdbx_seq_one_letter_code
_entity_poly.pdbx_strand_id
1 'polypeptide(L)'
;MTLQRAQTFLKNVIEKKEIVPFRRFNGGIGRHAQAKAWGTTQGRWPKKSAQMLLQLLHNAFSNGVNKDIKGGEASRLYIKHIQVSAFALTSNLVG
;
A
#
# COMPACT_ATOMS: atom_id res chain seq x y z
N MET A 1 -1.75 11.64 -0.98
CA MET A 1 -0.50 11.09 -1.57
C MET A 1 -0.69 10.99 -3.08
N THR A 2 0.27 11.47 -3.88
CA THR A 2 0.21 11.34 -5.35
C THR A 2 0.43 9.89 -5.77
N LEU A 3 -0.12 9.49 -6.91
CA LEU A 3 0.00 8.12 -7.42
C LEU A 3 1.46 7.71 -7.61
N GLN A 4 2.29 8.59 -8.17
CA GLN A 4 3.72 8.34 -8.39
C GLN A 4 4.47 8.12 -7.07
N ARG A 5 4.23 8.97 -6.05
CA ARG A 5 4.84 8.79 -4.74
C ARG A 5 4.38 7.49 -4.07
N ALA A 6 3.11 7.11 -4.23
CA ALA A 6 2.57 5.86 -3.71
C ALA A 6 3.27 4.63 -4.32
N GLN A 7 3.47 4.61 -5.64
CA GLN A 7 4.17 3.52 -6.31
C GLN A 7 5.62 3.42 -5.86
N THR A 8 6.34 4.54 -5.79
CA THR A 8 7.72 4.57 -5.29
C THR A 8 7.80 4.11 -3.83
N PHE A 9 6.87 4.56 -2.98
CA PHE A 9 6.79 4.12 -1.58
C PHE A 9 6.64 2.60 -1.48
N LEU A 10 5.68 2.01 -2.21
CA LEU A 10 5.43 0.58 -2.15
C LEU A 10 6.60 -0.26 -2.69
N LYS A 11 7.30 0.22 -3.72
CA LYS A 11 8.56 -0.41 -4.19
C LYS A 11 9.66 -0.33 -3.14
N ASN A 12 9.84 0.83 -2.51
CA ASN A 12 10.80 1.01 -1.42
C ASN A 12 10.48 0.14 -0.20
N VAL A 13 9.20 -0.13 0.08
CA VAL A 13 8.79 -1.06 1.14
C VAL A 13 9.19 -2.50 0.80
N ILE A 14 9.05 -2.92 -0.46
CA ILE A 14 9.48 -4.25 -0.92
C ILE A 14 11.00 -4.40 -0.80
N GLU A 15 11.75 -3.35 -1.12
CA GLU A 15 13.21 -3.27 -1.01
C GLU A 15 13.70 -2.99 0.42
N LYS A 16 12.79 -2.87 1.39
CA LYS A 16 13.07 -2.52 2.80
C LYS A 16 13.80 -1.19 3.03
N LYS A 17 13.71 -0.27 2.07
CA LYS A 17 14.25 1.10 2.14
C LYS A 17 13.37 2.04 2.95
N GLU A 18 12.04 1.89 2.84
CA GLU A 18 11.06 2.66 3.61
C GLU A 18 10.17 1.74 4.44
N ILE A 19 9.88 2.09 5.69
CA ILE A 19 9.09 1.26 6.61
C ILE A 19 7.61 1.66 6.61
N VAL A 20 6.73 0.68 6.80
CA VAL A 20 5.30 0.93 7.06
C VAL A 20 5.07 0.98 8.57
N PRO A 21 4.51 2.07 9.12
CA PRO A 21 4.18 2.15 10.54
C PRO A 21 2.92 1.33 10.85
N PHE A 22 2.97 0.52 11.91
CA PHE A 22 1.83 -0.27 12.38
C PHE A 22 1.16 0.47 13.54
N ARG A 23 -0.09 0.90 13.37
CA ARG A 23 -0.81 1.75 14.35
C ARG A 23 -1.90 1.04 15.14
N ARG A 24 -2.66 0.13 14.52
CA ARG A 24 -3.80 -0.57 15.16
C ARG A 24 -3.44 -1.99 15.58
N PHE A 25 -2.93 -2.79 14.64
CA PHE A 25 -2.57 -4.19 14.88
C PHE A 25 -1.07 -4.32 15.13
N ASN A 26 -0.61 -3.85 16.29
CA ASN A 26 0.82 -3.74 16.62
C ASN A 26 1.29 -4.57 17.83
N GLY A 27 0.46 -5.47 18.34
CA GLY A 27 0.84 -6.42 19.39
C GLY A 27 2.01 -7.32 18.94
N GLY A 28 3.08 -7.39 19.74
CA GLY A 28 4.25 -8.25 19.45
C GLY A 28 5.19 -7.74 18.35
N ILE A 29 5.01 -6.52 17.83
CA ILE A 29 5.89 -5.98 16.79
C ILE A 29 7.14 -5.33 17.42
N GLY A 30 8.32 -5.82 17.04
CA GLY A 30 9.60 -5.25 17.43
C GLY A 30 9.82 -3.83 16.88
N ARG A 31 10.67 -3.05 17.56
CA ARG A 31 10.94 -1.64 17.21
C ARG A 31 11.97 -1.50 16.09
N HIS A 32 11.93 -0.41 15.33
CA HIS A 32 12.95 -0.12 14.31
C HIS A 32 13.19 1.39 14.17
N ALA A 33 14.45 1.80 14.00
CA ALA A 33 14.84 3.22 13.88
C ALA A 33 14.13 3.98 12.74
N GLN A 34 13.90 3.33 11.59
CA GLN A 34 13.18 3.93 10.45
C GLN A 34 11.74 4.35 10.79
N ALA A 35 11.12 3.73 11.80
CA ALA A 35 9.76 4.08 12.22
C ALA A 35 9.67 5.51 12.79
N LYS A 36 10.81 6.06 13.26
CA LYS A 36 10.90 7.43 13.78
C LYS A 36 10.46 8.48 12.77
N ALA A 37 10.68 8.25 11.47
CA ALA A 37 10.20 9.13 10.39
C ALA A 37 8.67 9.29 10.37
N TRP A 38 7.95 8.32 10.92
CA TRP A 38 6.48 8.29 10.98
C TRP A 38 5.93 8.63 12.37
N GLY A 39 6.78 9.05 13.30
CA GLY A 39 6.41 9.33 14.69
C GLY A 39 6.05 8.08 15.50
N THR A 40 6.41 6.88 15.03
CA THR A 40 6.15 5.63 15.74
C THR A 40 7.47 4.92 16.06
N THR A 41 7.44 4.01 17.04
CA THR A 41 8.59 3.15 17.33
C THR A 41 8.48 1.79 16.63
N GLN A 42 7.29 1.43 16.13
CA GLN A 42 6.96 0.12 15.57
C GLN A 42 6.58 0.22 14.09
N GLY A 43 7.14 -0.68 13.29
CA GLY A 43 6.88 -0.79 11.86
C GLY A 43 7.47 -2.06 11.25
N ARG A 44 7.01 -2.41 10.04
CA ARG A 44 7.47 -3.57 9.26
C ARG A 44 7.41 -3.28 7.76
N TRP A 45 7.88 -4.25 6.97
CA TRP A 45 7.84 -4.25 5.50
C TRP A 45 6.93 -5.37 4.99
N PRO A 46 5.60 -5.16 4.91
CA PRO A 46 4.66 -6.18 4.46
C PRO A 46 4.75 -6.37 2.93
N LYS A 47 5.67 -7.25 2.49
CA LYS A 47 5.93 -7.50 1.06
C LYS A 47 4.68 -7.90 0.28
N LYS A 48 3.92 -8.89 0.79
CA LYS A 48 2.73 -9.42 0.11
C LYS A 48 1.64 -8.35 -0.08
N SER A 49 1.35 -7.59 0.97
CA SER A 49 0.36 -6.51 0.92
C SER A 49 0.81 -5.38 -0.02
N ALA A 50 2.09 -5.02 0.00
CA ALA A 50 2.62 -3.98 -0.89
C ALA A 50 2.52 -4.37 -2.37
N GLN A 51 2.80 -5.64 -2.71
CA GLN A 51 2.66 -6.15 -4.08
C GLN A 51 1.21 -6.12 -4.56
N MET A 52 0.26 -6.56 -3.73
CA MET A 52 -1.17 -6.54 -4.06
C MET A 52 -1.67 -5.10 -4.28
N LEU A 53 -1.24 -4.15 -3.44
CA LEU A 53 -1.58 -2.74 -3.61
C LEU A 53 -0.99 -2.14 -4.89
N LEU A 54 0.23 -2.51 -5.28
CA LEU A 54 0.82 -2.07 -6.55
C LEU A 54 -0.01 -2.55 -7.75
N GLN A 55 -0.47 -3.80 -7.73
CA GLN A 55 -1.35 -4.34 -8.78
C GLN A 55 -2.68 -3.59 -8.84
N LEU A 56 -3.30 -3.32 -7.69
CA LEU A 56 -4.54 -2.54 -7.63
C LEU A 56 -4.36 -1.11 -8.15
N LEU A 57 -3.27 -0.44 -7.80
CA LEU A 57 -2.96 0.90 -8.30
C LEU A 57 -2.69 0.92 -9.80
N HIS A 58 -2.02 -0.11 -10.33
CA HIS A 58 -1.81 -0.26 -11.77
C HIS A 58 -3.15 -0.42 -12.50
N ASN A 59 -4.03 -1.29 -12.02
CA ASN A 59 -5.35 -1.50 -12.61
C ASN A 59 -6.24 -0.25 -12.51
N ALA A 60 -6.23 0.43 -11.36
CA ALA A 60 -6.96 1.67 -11.15
C ALA A 60 -6.46 2.80 -12.07
N PHE A 61 -5.15 2.88 -12.30
CA PHE A 61 -4.56 3.82 -13.25
C PHE A 61 -5.00 3.52 -14.68
N SER A 62 -4.87 2.27 -15.14
CA SER A 62 -5.31 1.86 -16.48
C SER A 62 -6.80 2.15 -16.71
N ASN A 63 -7.65 1.90 -15.73
CA ASN A 63 -9.08 2.21 -15.82
C ASN A 63 -9.37 3.72 -15.79
N GLY A 64 -8.60 4.51 -15.04
CA GLY A 64 -8.76 5.97 -14.96
C GLY A 64 -8.29 6.70 -16.22
N VAL A 65 -7.19 6.26 -16.83
CA VAL A 65 -6.68 6.79 -18.11
C VAL A 65 -7.66 6.51 -19.25
N ASN A 66 -8.31 5.34 -19.25
CA ASN A 66 -9.30 4.98 -20.27
C ASN A 66 -10.62 5.76 -20.18
N LYS A 67 -10.95 6.35 -19.01
CA LYS A 67 -12.25 7.00 -18.81
C LYS A 67 -12.25 8.49 -19.12
N ASP A 68 -11.31 9.29 -18.62
CA ASP A 68 -11.43 10.76 -18.75
C ASP A 68 -10.11 11.54 -18.73
N ILE A 69 -8.96 10.86 -18.62
CA ILE A 69 -7.67 11.53 -18.38
C ILE A 69 -6.88 11.54 -19.68
N LYS A 70 -6.97 12.65 -20.42
CA LYS A 70 -6.03 12.95 -21.52
C LYS A 70 -4.61 12.77 -20.96
N GLY A 71 -3.78 11.97 -21.63
CA GLY A 71 -2.54 11.34 -21.10
C GLY A 71 -1.49 12.25 -20.45
N GLY A 72 -1.68 13.57 -20.38
CA GLY A 72 -0.81 14.52 -19.70
C GLY A 72 -1.10 14.75 -18.20
N GLU A 73 -2.25 14.34 -17.66
CA GLU A 73 -2.60 14.64 -16.25
C GLU A 73 -2.31 13.52 -15.25
N ALA A 74 -1.59 12.47 -15.65
CA ALA A 74 -1.23 11.35 -14.77
C ALA A 74 -0.48 11.79 -13.50
N SER A 75 0.24 12.91 -13.55
CA SER A 75 0.95 13.52 -12.42
C SER A 75 0.04 14.21 -11.40
N ARG A 76 -1.18 14.59 -11.80
CA ARG A 76 -2.21 15.20 -10.93
C ARG A 76 -3.04 14.17 -10.17
N LEU A 77 -2.88 12.88 -10.49
CA LEU A 77 -3.61 11.80 -9.83
C LEU A 77 -3.19 11.63 -8.38
N TYR A 78 -4.18 11.63 -7.49
CA TYR A 78 -4.01 11.37 -6.07
C TYR A 78 -4.99 10.30 -5.58
N ILE A 79 -4.56 9.55 -4.57
CA ILE A 79 -5.42 8.56 -3.92
C ILE A 79 -6.35 9.32 -2.97
N LYS A 80 -7.63 9.46 -3.35
CA LYS A 80 -8.65 10.14 -2.54
C LYS A 80 -9.16 9.29 -1.38
N HIS A 81 -9.44 8.01 -1.65
CA HIS A 81 -10.03 7.10 -0.69
C HIS A 81 -9.45 5.69 -0.86
N ILE A 82 -9.15 5.04 0.26
CA ILE A 82 -8.75 3.63 0.33
C ILE A 82 -9.40 3.01 1.56
N GLN A 83 -10.01 1.85 1.38
CA GLN A 83 -10.66 1.11 2.46
C GLN A 83 -10.31 -0.37 2.31
N VAL A 84 -10.17 -1.06 3.44
CA VAL A 84 -9.88 -2.49 3.51
C VAL A 84 -10.92 -3.14 4.43
N SER A 85 -11.61 -4.17 3.94
CA SER A 85 -12.51 -5.03 4.70
C SER A 85 -11.92 -6.41 4.90
N ALA A 86 -12.34 -7.10 5.95
CA ALA A 86 -12.07 -8.53 6.07
C ALA A 86 -12.80 -9.28 4.96
N PHE A 87 -12.17 -10.31 4.43
CA PHE A 87 -12.80 -11.25 3.52
C PHE A 87 -13.20 -12.51 4.30
N ALA A 88 -14.40 -13.05 4.03
CA ALA A 88 -14.85 -14.28 4.66
C ALA A 88 -13.98 -15.44 4.18
N LEU A 89 -13.27 -16.10 5.09
CA LEU A 89 -12.56 -17.33 4.76
C LEU A 89 -13.61 -18.44 4.55
N THR A 90 -13.70 -18.96 3.34
CA THR A 90 -14.48 -20.17 3.07
C THR A 90 -13.78 -21.34 3.75
N SER A 91 -14.29 -21.74 4.92
CA SER A 91 -13.97 -23.02 5.55
C SER A 91 -14.63 -24.14 4.75
N ASN A 92 -14.09 -24.50 3.59
CA ASN A 92 -14.43 -25.72 2.87
C ASN A 92 -13.36 -25.98 1.82
N LEU A 93 -12.43 -26.87 2.15
CA LEU A 93 -11.74 -27.84 1.28
C LEU A 93 -10.70 -28.57 2.15
N VAL A 94 -11.21 -29.38 3.07
CA VAL A 94 -10.54 -30.61 3.52
C VAL A 94 -11.54 -31.72 3.22
N GLY A 95 -11.17 -32.56 2.26
CA GLY A 95 -11.93 -33.67 1.70
C GLY A 95 -11.13 -34.22 0.54
#